data_AF-A0A4R6GIR1-F1
#
_entry.id   AF-A0A4R6GIR1-F1
#
_cell.length_a   1.000
_cell.length_b   1.000
_cell.length_c   1.000
_cell.angle_alpha   90.00
_cell.angle_beta   90.00
_cell.angle_gamma   90.00
#
_symmetry.space_group_name_H-M   'P 1'
#
loop_
_entity.id
_entity.type
_entity.pdbx_description
1 polymer ?
#
loop_
_entity_poly.entity_id
_entity_poly.type
_entity_poly.pdbx_seq_one_letter_code
_entity_poly.pdbx_strand_id
1 'polypeptide(L)'
;MNVKSFSKKQAGFTLIELVVVIVILGILAVTAIPRFTGMAQQARVAAVNGMLGAVQSASAIAHAQALVTNTVNGTVTMEGGSVAIANSYPTATGIDSALSARDGFTFAAGVFTLTGATTPASCIVTYTAPAAGNAPTIAATTGGC
;
A
#
# COMPACT_ATOMS: atom_id res chain seq x y z
N MET A 1 -66.66 -19.08 17.59
CA MET A 1 -65.23 -19.30 17.95
C MET A 1 -64.68 -17.96 18.44
N ASN A 2 -64.31 -17.85 19.71
CA ASN A 2 -63.89 -16.56 20.30
C ASN A 2 -62.35 -16.48 20.29
N VAL A 3 -61.78 -15.66 19.41
CA VAL A 3 -60.34 -15.42 19.33
C VAL A 3 -59.93 -14.48 20.46
N LYS A 4 -59.36 -15.03 21.54
CA LYS A 4 -58.69 -14.22 22.56
C LYS A 4 -57.39 -13.66 21.98
N SER A 5 -57.39 -12.39 21.61
CA SER A 5 -56.20 -11.65 21.20
C SER A 5 -55.24 -11.47 22.39
N PHE A 6 -54.06 -12.08 22.30
CA PHE A 6 -52.96 -11.84 23.22
C PHE A 6 -52.26 -10.53 22.84
N SER A 7 -52.68 -9.43 23.44
CA SER A 7 -51.93 -8.17 23.38
C SER A 7 -50.63 -8.34 24.17
N LYS A 8 -49.50 -8.55 23.46
CA LYS A 8 -48.17 -8.61 24.07
C LYS A 8 -47.82 -7.21 24.58
N LYS A 9 -47.61 -7.07 25.90
CA LYS A 9 -47.07 -5.83 26.48
C LYS A 9 -45.69 -5.58 25.89
N GLN A 10 -45.53 -4.46 25.18
CA GLN A 10 -44.22 -4.02 24.70
C GLN A 10 -43.44 -3.52 25.92
N ALA A 11 -42.49 -4.33 26.40
CA ALA A 11 -41.54 -3.92 27.41
C ALA A 11 -40.59 -2.91 26.76
N GLY A 12 -40.69 -1.63 27.15
CA GLY A 12 -39.70 -0.63 26.76
C GLY A 12 -38.36 -0.91 27.44
N PHE A 13 -37.27 -0.53 26.77
CA PHE A 13 -35.92 -0.55 27.35
C PHE A 13 -35.85 0.42 28.54
N THR A 14 -35.19 0.02 29.62
CA THR A 14 -35.01 0.90 30.78
C THR A 14 -33.94 1.95 30.49
N LEU A 15 -34.05 3.13 31.10
CA LEU A 15 -33.00 4.17 31.00
C LEU A 15 -31.65 3.65 31.52
N ILE A 16 -31.67 2.79 32.54
CA ILE A 16 -30.44 2.23 33.12
C ILE A 16 -29.76 1.24 32.16
N GLU A 17 -30.51 0.43 31.41
CA GLU A 17 -29.91 -0.45 30.40
C GLU A 17 -29.21 0.35 29.30
N LEU A 18 -29.81 1.46 28.85
CA LEU A 18 -29.18 2.32 27.84
C LEU A 18 -27.90 2.97 28.37
N VAL A 19 -27.91 3.42 29.64
CA VAL A 19 -26.72 3.99 30.29
C VAL A 19 -25.60 2.97 30.45
N VAL A 20 -25.91 1.75 30.89
CA VAL A 20 -24.91 0.68 31.04
C VAL A 20 -24.29 0.32 29.69
N VAL A 21 -25.08 0.26 28.62
CA VAL A 21 -24.58 -0.04 27.27
C VAL A 21 -23.59 1.03 26.79
N ILE A 22 -23.91 2.31 26.91
CA ILE A 22 -22.98 3.37 26.47
C ILE A 22 -21.70 3.42 27.32
N VAL A 23 -21.79 3.08 28.61
CA VAL A 23 -20.61 2.99 29.50
C VAL A 23 -19.70 1.84 29.05
N ILE A 24 -20.26 0.66 28.76
CA ILE A 24 -19.49 -0.48 28.26
C ILE A 24 -18.86 -0.16 26.90
N LEU A 25 -19.62 0.42 25.96
CA LEU A 25 -19.10 0.83 24.65
C LEU A 25 -17.99 1.87 24.80
N GLY A 26 -18.10 2.80 25.75
CA GLY A 26 -17.05 3.78 26.04
C GLY A 26 -15.73 3.13 26.49
N ILE A 27 -15.79 2.15 27.39
CA ILE A 27 -14.60 1.42 27.87
C ILE A 27 -13.95 0.62 26.72
N LEU A 28 -14.76 -0.06 25.91
CA LEU A 28 -14.28 -0.82 24.75
C LEU A 28 -13.63 0.10 23.71
N ALA A 29 -14.19 1.29 23.46
CA ALA A 29 -13.64 2.22 22.49
C ALA A 29 -12.25 2.73 22.91
N VAL A 30 -12.08 3.16 24.17
CA VAL A 30 -10.81 3.70 24.67
C VAL A 30 -9.68 2.66 24.62
N THR A 31 -10.00 1.40 24.90
CA THR A 31 -9.00 0.31 24.88
C THR A 31 -8.68 -0.18 23.46
N ALA A 32 -9.61 -0.09 22.52
CA ALA A 32 -9.42 -0.53 21.14
C ALA A 32 -8.62 0.46 20.28
N ILE A 33 -8.83 1.78 20.46
CA ILE A 33 -8.23 2.82 19.60
C ILE A 33 -6.68 2.72 19.52
N PRO A 34 -5.92 2.64 20.63
CA PRO A 34 -4.45 2.62 20.56
C PRO A 34 -3.88 1.41 19.81
N ARG A 35 -4.57 0.27 19.91
CA ARG A 35 -4.16 -0.96 19.21
C ARG A 35 -4.43 -0.84 17.72
N PHE A 36 -5.61 -0.32 17.36
CA PHE A 36 -6.00 -0.12 15.96
C PHE A 36 -5.05 0.84 15.23
N THR A 37 -4.67 1.95 15.87
CA THR A 37 -3.72 2.92 15.28
C THR A 37 -2.34 2.31 15.06
N GLY A 38 -1.84 1.51 16.01
CA GLY A 38 -0.57 0.79 15.86
C GLY A 38 -0.60 -0.24 14.73
N MET A 39 -1.69 -1.01 14.60
CA MET A 39 -1.86 -1.97 13.51
C MET A 39 -1.91 -1.28 12.14
N ALA A 40 -2.61 -0.16 12.03
CA ALA A 40 -2.67 0.62 10.80
C ALA A 40 -1.28 1.13 10.38
N GLN A 41 -0.46 1.58 11.35
CA GLN A 41 0.92 1.97 11.09
C GLN A 41 1.76 0.81 10.54
N GLN A 42 1.74 -0.34 11.22
CA GLN A 42 2.49 -1.53 10.79
C GLN A 42 2.04 -2.02 9.41
N ALA A 43 0.74 -1.95 9.11
CA ALA A 43 0.20 -2.29 7.80
C ALA A 43 0.75 -1.38 6.68
N ARG A 44 0.85 -0.06 6.92
CA ARG A 44 1.44 0.87 5.95
C ARG A 44 2.92 0.60 5.73
N VAL A 45 3.69 0.37 6.81
CA VAL A 45 5.12 0.02 6.71
C VAL A 45 5.31 -1.29 5.94
N ALA A 46 4.47 -2.30 6.20
CA ALA A 46 4.49 -3.56 5.46
C ALA A 46 4.17 -3.37 3.98
N ALA A 47 3.19 -2.53 3.64
CA ALA A 47 2.85 -2.20 2.25
C ALA A 47 4.02 -1.52 1.53
N VAL A 48 4.68 -0.55 2.16
CA VAL A 48 5.87 0.12 1.60
C VAL A 48 7.02 -0.86 1.40
N ASN A 49 7.27 -1.75 2.35
CA ASN A 49 8.30 -2.80 2.21
C ASN A 49 7.95 -3.82 1.12
N GLY A 50 6.67 -4.18 0.96
CA GLY A 50 6.20 -5.00 -0.15
C GLY A 50 6.46 -4.34 -1.49
N MET A 51 6.17 -3.04 -1.60
CA MET A 51 6.46 -2.25 -2.80
C MET A 51 7.96 -2.14 -3.06
N LEU A 52 8.80 -1.98 -2.03
CA LEU A 52 10.26 -1.98 -2.17
C LEU A 52 10.75 -3.28 -2.82
N GLY A 53 10.29 -4.43 -2.32
CA GLY A 53 10.62 -5.74 -2.89
C GLY A 53 10.13 -5.91 -4.32
N ALA A 54 8.93 -5.41 -4.64
CA ALA A 54 8.39 -5.43 -5.99
C ALA A 54 9.24 -4.59 -6.97
N VAL A 55 9.61 -3.36 -6.58
CA VAL A 55 10.45 -2.47 -7.40
C VAL A 55 11.85 -3.07 -7.60
N GLN A 56 12.47 -3.64 -6.56
CA GLN A 56 13.75 -4.33 -6.68
C GLN A 56 13.66 -5.50 -7.67
N SER A 57 12.63 -6.33 -7.55
CA SER A 57 12.42 -7.49 -8.42
C SER A 57 12.19 -7.07 -9.87
N ALA A 58 11.30 -6.09 -10.10
CA ALA A 58 11.04 -5.55 -11.43
C ALA A 58 12.31 -4.97 -12.07
N SER A 59 13.13 -4.24 -11.29
CA SER A 59 14.40 -3.69 -11.78
C SER A 59 15.40 -4.78 -12.20
N ALA A 60 15.48 -5.87 -11.43
CA ALA A 60 16.40 -6.97 -11.69
C ALA A 60 15.97 -7.79 -12.91
N ILE A 61 14.67 -8.07 -13.07
CA ILE A 61 14.14 -8.78 -14.24
C ILE A 61 14.31 -7.93 -15.50
N ALA A 62 14.01 -6.64 -15.44
CA ALA A 62 14.18 -5.74 -16.56
C ALA A 62 15.65 -5.59 -16.98
N HIS A 63 16.56 -5.53 -16.00
CA HIS A 63 17.99 -5.57 -16.25
C HIS A 63 18.43 -6.88 -16.92
N ALA A 64 17.97 -8.03 -16.42
CA ALA A 64 18.27 -9.32 -17.02
C ALA A 64 17.80 -9.39 -18.49
N GLN A 65 16.60 -8.88 -18.79
CA GLN A 65 16.11 -8.81 -20.16
C GLN A 65 16.93 -7.86 -21.03
N ALA A 66 17.33 -6.71 -20.49
CA ALA A 66 18.22 -5.79 -21.19
C ALA A 66 19.57 -6.43 -21.54
N LEU A 67 20.13 -7.27 -20.65
CA LEU A 67 21.35 -8.01 -20.94
C LEU A 67 21.15 -9.09 -22.01
N VAL A 68 20.03 -9.82 -21.96
CA VAL A 68 19.70 -10.86 -22.96
C VAL A 68 19.54 -10.26 -24.36
N THR A 69 18.91 -9.09 -24.47
CA THR A 69 18.70 -8.41 -25.76
C THR A 69 19.85 -7.47 -26.14
N ASN A 70 20.90 -7.38 -25.32
CA ASN A 70 22.01 -6.43 -25.46
C ASN A 70 21.53 -4.96 -25.58
N THR A 71 20.45 -4.62 -24.88
CA THR A 71 19.87 -3.27 -24.85
C THR A 71 20.55 -2.45 -23.77
N VAL A 72 21.38 -1.49 -24.18
CA VAL A 72 21.97 -0.50 -23.26
C VAL A 72 21.02 0.68 -23.05
N ASN A 73 20.43 1.18 -24.14
CA ASN A 73 19.44 2.25 -24.12
C ASN A 73 18.33 1.92 -25.11
N GLY A 74 17.08 2.22 -24.77
CA GLY A 74 15.92 1.95 -25.63
C GLY A 74 14.79 1.31 -24.85
N THR A 75 14.22 0.24 -25.38
CA THR A 75 13.07 -0.45 -24.78
C THR A 75 13.28 -1.95 -24.77
N VAL A 76 12.81 -2.62 -23.72
CA VAL A 76 12.67 -4.08 -23.67
C VAL A 76 11.21 -4.45 -23.46
N THR A 77 10.79 -5.57 -24.02
CA THR A 77 9.42 -6.07 -23.84
C THR A 77 9.38 -7.04 -22.66
N MET A 78 8.49 -6.79 -21.71
CA MET A 78 8.25 -7.62 -20.53
C MET A 78 6.75 -7.83 -20.38
N GLU A 79 6.30 -9.08 -20.33
CA GLU A 79 4.87 -9.44 -20.20
C GLU A 79 3.93 -8.73 -21.22
N GLY A 80 4.45 -8.42 -22.41
CA GLY A 80 3.72 -7.70 -23.47
C GLY A 80 3.73 -6.16 -23.31
N GLY A 81 4.27 -5.62 -22.22
CA GLY A 81 4.51 -4.20 -22.01
C GLY A 81 5.90 -3.75 -22.47
N SER A 82 6.03 -2.47 -22.83
CA SER A 82 7.33 -1.86 -23.19
C SER A 82 7.92 -1.13 -21.98
N VAL A 83 9.12 -1.54 -21.58
CA VAL A 83 9.87 -0.96 -20.46
C VAL A 83 11.03 -0.14 -21.02
N ALA A 84 11.04 1.16 -20.74
CA ALA A 84 12.11 2.06 -21.15
C ALA A 84 13.39 1.81 -20.32
N ILE A 85 14.49 1.53 -21.00
CA ILE A 85 15.81 1.17 -20.43
C ILE A 85 16.83 2.27 -20.73
N ALA A 86 17.65 2.58 -19.73
CA ALA A 86 18.87 3.37 -19.85
C ALA A 86 19.99 2.72 -19.05
N ASN A 87 21.21 2.71 -19.58
CA ASN A 87 22.36 2.02 -18.97
C ASN A 87 22.07 0.57 -18.55
N SER A 88 21.28 -0.15 -19.36
CA SER A 88 20.82 -1.52 -19.09
C SER A 88 19.93 -1.70 -17.85
N TYR A 89 19.40 -0.65 -17.23
CA TYR A 89 18.35 -0.74 -16.22
C TYR A 89 17.13 0.08 -16.60
N PRO A 90 15.97 -0.13 -15.95
CA PRO A 90 14.82 0.74 -16.14
C PRO A 90 15.11 2.22 -15.92
N THR A 91 14.51 3.06 -16.73
CA THR A 91 14.38 4.49 -16.42
C THR A 91 13.35 4.69 -15.32
N ALA A 92 13.21 5.92 -14.79
CA ALA A 92 12.16 6.23 -13.83
C ALA A 92 10.75 5.89 -14.37
N THR A 93 10.46 6.18 -15.64
CA THR A 93 9.18 5.76 -16.25
C THR A 93 9.16 4.28 -16.60
N GLY A 94 10.30 3.71 -16.96
CA GLY A 94 10.43 2.29 -17.25
C GLY A 94 10.12 1.41 -16.04
N ILE A 95 10.60 1.77 -14.85
CA ILE A 95 10.34 0.97 -13.64
C ILE A 95 8.85 0.91 -13.30
N ASP A 96 8.13 2.00 -13.60
CA ASP A 96 6.69 2.08 -13.42
C ASP A 96 5.91 1.16 -14.37
N SER A 97 6.44 0.97 -15.58
CA SER A 97 5.89 0.02 -16.58
C SER A 97 6.36 -1.42 -16.35
N ALA A 98 7.45 -1.62 -15.60
CA ALA A 98 7.99 -2.95 -15.28
C ALA A 98 7.25 -3.64 -14.12
N LEU A 99 6.37 -2.93 -13.40
CA LEU A 99 5.54 -3.47 -12.34
C LEU A 99 4.19 -3.95 -12.89
N SER A 100 3.83 -5.19 -12.64
CA SER A 100 2.52 -5.75 -13.06
C SER A 100 1.34 -5.19 -12.25
N ALA A 101 1.57 -4.66 -11.04
CA ALA A 101 0.58 -3.99 -10.21
C ALA A 101 1.22 -2.99 -9.23
N ARG A 102 0.47 -1.94 -8.88
CA ARG A 102 0.88 -0.90 -7.90
C ARG A 102 -0.24 -0.52 -6.92
N ASP A 103 -1.17 -1.43 -6.67
CA ASP A 103 -2.41 -1.13 -5.94
C ASP A 103 -2.14 -0.38 -4.63
N GLY A 104 -2.83 0.74 -4.45
CA GLY A 104 -2.66 1.60 -3.29
C GLY A 104 -1.44 2.54 -3.35
N PHE A 105 -0.71 2.62 -4.47
CA PHE A 105 0.41 3.56 -4.66
C PHE A 105 0.17 4.50 -5.85
N THR A 106 0.51 5.77 -5.67
CA THR A 106 0.70 6.72 -6.79
C THR A 106 2.16 6.72 -7.21
N PHE A 107 2.40 7.08 -8.48
CA PHE A 107 3.75 7.16 -9.04
C PHE A 107 4.00 8.55 -9.61
N ALA A 108 5.15 9.13 -9.26
CA ALA A 108 5.65 10.35 -9.89
C ALA A 108 7.19 10.34 -9.90
N ALA A 109 7.78 10.47 -11.09
CA ALA A 109 9.23 10.68 -11.28
C ALA A 109 10.14 9.72 -10.50
N GLY A 110 9.80 8.42 -10.45
CA GLY A 110 10.59 7.40 -9.75
C GLY A 110 10.16 7.17 -8.30
N VAL A 111 9.18 7.91 -7.79
CA VAL A 111 8.70 7.79 -6.41
C VAL A 111 7.32 7.15 -6.38
N PHE A 112 7.22 6.01 -5.69
CA PHE A 112 5.98 5.34 -5.35
C PHE A 112 5.52 5.82 -3.97
N THR A 113 4.33 6.43 -3.89
CA THR A 113 3.79 6.99 -2.65
C THR A 113 2.54 6.24 -2.24
N LEU A 114 2.50 5.74 -1.01
CA LEU A 114 1.33 5.04 -0.49
C LEU A 114 0.15 6.00 -0.36
N THR A 115 -0.97 5.65 -1.01
CA THR A 115 -2.23 6.40 -0.93
C THR A 115 -2.89 6.20 0.43
N GLY A 116 -3.54 7.24 0.94
CA GLY A 116 -4.25 7.18 2.23
C GLY A 116 -3.35 7.14 3.47
N ALA A 117 -2.04 7.27 3.32
CA ALA A 117 -1.14 7.50 4.45
C ALA A 117 -1.42 8.85 5.12
N THR A 118 -1.34 8.91 6.46
CA THR A 118 -1.47 10.15 7.23
C THR A 118 -0.40 11.17 6.88
N THR A 119 0.76 10.68 6.47
CA THR A 119 1.98 11.42 6.15
C THR A 119 2.59 10.80 4.89
N PRO A 120 2.05 11.11 3.69
CA PRO A 120 2.44 10.42 2.46
C PRO A 120 3.94 10.50 2.16
N ALA A 121 4.59 11.62 2.49
CA ALA A 121 6.03 11.82 2.28
C ALA A 121 6.93 10.85 3.05
N SER A 122 6.42 10.25 4.14
CA SER A 122 7.13 9.24 4.93
C SER A 122 6.72 7.81 4.60
N CYS A 123 5.87 7.58 3.59
CA CYS A 123 5.43 6.26 3.14
C CYS A 123 5.75 6.07 1.66
N ILE A 124 7.03 6.11 1.31
CA ILE A 124 7.48 6.11 -0.09
C ILE A 124 8.53 5.05 -0.39
N VAL A 125 8.56 4.62 -1.65
CA VAL A 125 9.68 3.91 -2.27
C VAL A 125 10.23 4.79 -3.37
N THR A 126 11.52 5.10 -3.32
CA THR A 126 12.20 5.92 -4.32
C THR A 126 13.10 5.03 -5.17
N TYR A 127 12.86 5.05 -6.47
CA TYR A 127 13.72 4.50 -7.50
C TYR A 127 14.50 5.64 -8.16
N THR A 128 15.82 5.65 -7.95
CA THR A 128 16.71 6.57 -8.66
C THR A 128 17.29 5.84 -9.86
N ALA A 129 16.98 6.34 -11.05
CA ALA A 129 17.48 5.79 -12.31
C ALA A 129 19.02 5.72 -12.33
N PRO A 130 19.61 4.75 -13.05
CA PRO A 130 21.05 4.54 -13.06
C PRO A 130 21.80 5.73 -13.69
N ALA A 131 22.88 6.15 -13.05
CA ALA A 131 23.94 6.89 -13.75
C ALA A 131 24.76 5.92 -14.62
N ALA A 132 25.46 6.42 -15.63
CA ALA A 132 26.34 5.59 -16.46
C ALA A 132 27.32 4.79 -15.57
N GLY A 133 27.38 3.47 -15.78
CA GLY A 133 28.26 2.56 -15.03
C GLY A 133 27.81 2.22 -13.60
N ASN A 134 26.63 2.66 -13.15
CA ASN A 134 26.11 2.38 -11.80
C ASN A 134 24.73 1.71 -11.85
N ALA A 135 24.47 0.82 -10.89
CA ALA A 135 23.14 0.27 -10.68
C ALA A 135 22.19 1.34 -10.10
N PRO A 136 20.87 1.24 -10.34
CA PRO A 136 19.88 2.12 -9.75
C PRO A 136 19.86 1.96 -8.22
N THR A 137 19.55 3.05 -7.51
CA THR A 137 19.34 3.00 -6.05
C THR A 137 17.84 2.91 -5.76
N ILE A 138 17.47 1.98 -4.90
CA ILE A 138 16.06 1.72 -4.54
C ILE A 138 15.98 1.76 -3.02
N ALA A 139 15.26 2.74 -2.49
CA ALA A 139 15.18 2.99 -1.06
C ALA A 139 13.73 3.20 -0.61
N ALA A 140 13.39 2.67 0.56
CA ALA A 140 12.12 2.97 1.23
C ALA A 140 12.33 4.03 2.31
N THR A 141 11.36 4.94 2.44
CA THR A 141 11.22 5.82 3.60
C THR A 141 9.94 5.43 4.31
N THR A 142 10.08 5.02 5.57
CA THR A 142 8.98 4.56 6.44
C THR A 142 8.93 5.29 7.79
N GLY A 143 9.87 6.21 8.05
CA GLY A 143 9.95 6.96 9.30
C GLY A 143 8.79 7.94 9.44
N GLY A 144 7.78 7.57 10.23
CA GLY A 144 6.55 8.35 10.38
C GLY A 144 5.45 7.95 9.40
N CYS A 145 5.65 6.88 8.62
CA CYS A 145 4.56 6.07 8.11
C CYS A 145 3.82 5.44 9.30
#